data_AF-A0A923V3V1-F1
#
_entry.id   AF-A0A923V3V1-F1
#
_cell.length_a   1.000
_cell.length_b   1.000
_cell.length_c   1.000
_cell.angle_alpha   90.00
_cell.angle_beta   90.00
_cell.angle_gamma   90.00
#
_symmetry.space_group_name_H-M   'P 1'
#
loop_
_entity.id
_entity.type
_entity.pdbx_description
1 polymer ?
#
loop_
_entity_poly.entity_id
_entity_poly.type
_entity_poly.pdbx_seq_one_letter_code
_entity_poly.pdbx_strand_id
1 'polypeptide(L)'
;MSKRADIQFVIPTYSSSNLRQRGTNKIIGKTSGFDDATLRFKYNMFGYVSGKAALAALPFISFPASSFSHNGMQGGILFPFALKINEGLDSGAQVELDLVKEGDNHHPEYL
;
A
#
# COMPACT_ATOMS: atom_id res chain seq x y z
N MET A 1 -2.38 -26.82 9.85
CA MET A 1 -2.45 -26.36 8.44
C MET A 1 -1.84 -24.95 8.40
N SER A 2 -0.61 -24.79 7.90
CA SER A 2 0.13 -23.52 7.95
C SER A 2 -0.48 -22.52 6.97
N LYS A 3 -1.07 -21.42 7.47
CA LYS A 3 -1.62 -20.34 6.63
C LYS A 3 -0.46 -19.58 5.97
N ARG A 4 -0.14 -19.95 4.73
CA ARG A 4 0.90 -19.27 3.92
C ARG A 4 0.34 -18.11 3.10
N ALA A 5 -0.97 -18.08 2.88
CA ALA A 5 -1.63 -17.08 2.05
C ALA A 5 -2.78 -16.40 2.80
N ASP A 6 -2.96 -15.11 2.54
CA ASP A 6 -4.04 -14.26 3.06
C ASP A 6 -4.50 -13.31 1.94
N ILE A 7 -5.80 -13.05 1.85
CA ILE A 7 -6.39 -12.13 0.87
C ILE A 7 -7.11 -11.04 1.66
N GLN A 8 -6.87 -9.79 1.30
CA GLN A 8 -7.44 -8.62 1.94
C GLN A 8 -8.08 -7.73 0.89
N PHE A 9 -9.31 -7.31 1.14
CA PHE A 9 -9.97 -6.28 0.37
C PHE A 9 -10.12 -5.05 1.25
N VAL A 10 -9.48 -3.96 0.86
CA VAL A 10 -9.42 -2.72 1.62
C VAL A 10 -10.33 -1.71 0.94
N ILE A 11 -11.40 -1.34 1.61
CA ILE A 11 -12.29 -0.26 1.20
C ILE A 11 -11.92 0.96 2.04
N PRO A 12 -11.45 2.05 1.41
CA PRO A 12 -11.08 3.24 2.15
C PRO A 12 -12.31 3.95 2.72
N THR A 13 -12.09 4.68 3.81
CA THR A 13 -13.11 5.54 4.40
C THR A 13 -13.28 6.82 3.57
N TYR A 14 -14.46 7.43 3.67
CA TYR A 14 -14.70 8.74 3.06
C TYR A 14 -13.76 9.78 3.67
N SER A 15 -12.93 10.41 2.83
CA SER A 15 -11.97 11.44 3.27
C SER A 15 -12.40 12.82 2.78
N SER A 16 -12.23 13.84 3.62
CA SER A 16 -12.41 15.23 3.23
C SER A 16 -11.22 16.07 3.68
N SER A 17 -10.51 16.65 2.72
CA SER A 17 -9.40 17.56 2.95
C SER A 17 -9.84 19.00 2.67
N ASN A 18 -9.50 19.90 3.59
CA ASN A 18 -9.72 21.34 3.42
C ASN A 18 -8.35 22.02 3.27
N LEU A 19 -8.09 22.57 2.08
CA LEU A 19 -6.93 23.42 1.85
C LEU A 19 -7.21 24.81 2.41
N ARG A 20 -6.37 25.25 3.35
CA ARG A 20 -6.44 26.58 3.95
C ARG A 20 -5.22 27.41 3.58
N GLN A 21 -5.44 28.66 3.22
CA GLN A 21 -4.35 29.59 2.94
C GLN A 21 -3.68 30.04 4.25
N ARG A 22 -2.37 29.86 4.34
CA ARG A 22 -1.57 30.24 5.51
C ARG A 22 -1.54 31.77 5.63
N GLY A 23 -2.05 32.31 6.75
CA GLY A 23 -2.08 33.75 7.05
C GLY A 23 -3.49 34.34 7.20
N THR A 24 -4.47 33.86 6.45
CA THR A 24 -5.88 34.33 6.51
C THR A 24 -6.85 33.28 7.02
N ASN A 25 -6.40 32.03 7.19
CA ASN A 25 -7.21 30.87 7.63
C ASN A 25 -8.44 30.61 6.74
N LYS A 26 -8.47 31.18 5.54
CA LYS A 26 -9.54 31.03 4.55
C LYS A 26 -9.43 29.67 3.87
N ILE A 27 -10.56 28.95 3.77
CA ILE A 27 -10.66 27.71 2.99
C ILE A 27 -10.62 28.09 1.50
N ILE A 28 -9.57 27.66 0.81
CA ILE A 28 -9.33 27.93 -0.62
C ILE A 28 -9.63 26.71 -1.49
N GLY A 29 -9.83 25.54 -0.89
CA GLY A 29 -10.27 24.35 -1.59
C GLY A 29 -10.85 23.33 -0.61
N LYS A 30 -11.92 22.66 -1.02
CA LYS A 30 -12.50 21.52 -0.30
C LYS A 30 -12.54 20.35 -1.28
N THR A 31 -11.80 19.31 -0.96
CA THR A 31 -11.82 18.05 -1.70
C THR A 31 -12.42 17.00 -0.79
N SER A 32 -13.37 16.23 -1.29
CA SER A 32 -13.99 15.14 -0.53
C SER A 32 -14.40 14.01 -1.44
N GLY A 33 -14.07 12.78 -1.07
CA GLY A 33 -14.34 11.61 -1.88
C GLY A 33 -13.97 10.31 -1.17
N PHE A 34 -14.37 9.20 -1.77
CA PHE A 34 -13.83 7.89 -1.44
C PHE A 34 -12.48 7.73 -2.16
N ASP A 35 -11.51 7.18 -1.44
CA ASP A 35 -10.21 6.82 -2.02
C ASP A 35 -10.35 5.55 -2.89
N ASP A 36 -9.26 5.09 -3.49
CA ASP A 36 -9.24 3.91 -4.36
C ASP A 36 -9.42 2.60 -3.57
N ALA A 37 -10.20 1.66 -4.12
CA ALA A 37 -10.41 0.35 -3.49
C ALA A 37 -9.25 -0.58 -3.80
N THR A 38 -8.64 -1.21 -2.78
CA THR A 38 -7.43 -2.03 -2.97
C THR A 38 -7.69 -3.50 -2.67
N LEU A 39 -7.36 -4.38 -3.62
CA LEU A 39 -7.24 -5.82 -3.39
C LEU A 39 -5.76 -6.15 -3.14
N ARG A 40 -5.46 -6.78 -2.01
CA ARG A 40 -4.11 -7.18 -1.62
C ARG A 40 -4.06 -8.68 -1.35
N PHE A 41 -3.04 -9.33 -1.85
CA PHE A 41 -2.73 -10.72 -1.53
C PHE A 41 -1.45 -10.74 -0.72
N LYS A 42 -1.38 -11.56 0.32
CA LYS A 42 -0.17 -11.77 1.13
C LYS A 42 0.23 -13.22 1.07
N TYR A 43 1.43 -13.46 0.57
CA TYR A 43 2.05 -14.78 0.51
C TYR A 43 3.32 -14.81 1.35
N ASN A 44 3.27 -15.52 2.47
CA ASN A 44 4.43 -15.77 3.32
C ASN A 44 5.29 -16.85 2.65
N MET A 45 6.42 -16.44 2.06
CA MET A 45 7.34 -17.35 1.38
C MET A 45 8.03 -18.26 2.39
N PHE A 46 8.58 -17.66 3.45
CA PHE A 46 9.16 -18.35 4.58
C PHE A 46 9.10 -17.48 5.83
N GLY A 47 9.13 -18.10 7.00
CA GLY A 47 9.04 -17.39 8.27
C GLY A 47 9.60 -18.22 9.42
N TYR A 48 9.49 -17.66 10.63
CA TYR A 48 10.07 -18.10 11.91
C TYR A 48 9.72 -19.52 12.41
N VAL A 49 9.29 -20.44 11.55
CA VAL A 49 9.05 -21.83 11.93
C VAL A 49 10.37 -22.57 12.21
N SER A 50 11.50 -22.15 11.63
CA SER A 50 12.83 -22.74 11.90
C SER A 50 14.04 -21.80 11.72
N GLY A 51 13.85 -20.49 11.58
CA GLY A 51 14.91 -19.56 11.20
C GLY A 51 14.78 -18.18 11.84
N LYS A 52 15.84 -17.37 11.74
CA LYS A 52 15.88 -15.98 12.26
C LYS A 52 15.21 -14.96 11.33
N ALA A 53 14.68 -15.35 10.18
CA ALA A 53 14.17 -14.43 9.17
C ALA A 53 12.80 -14.84 8.63
N ALA A 54 12.03 -13.85 8.18
CA ALA A 54 10.77 -14.01 7.48
C ALA A 54 10.73 -13.11 6.24
N LEU A 55 10.15 -13.62 5.16
CA LEU A 55 9.92 -12.88 3.93
C LEU A 55 8.52 -13.20 3.41
N ALA A 56 7.81 -12.16 3.01
CA ALA A 56 6.55 -12.29 2.30
C ALA A 56 6.57 -11.50 1.00
N ALA A 57 5.71 -11.90 0.07
CA ALA A 57 5.36 -11.12 -1.11
C ALA A 57 3.91 -10.65 -0.95
N LEU A 58 3.66 -9.36 -1.13
CA LEU A 58 2.35 -8.75 -1.00
C LEU A 58 1.99 -7.98 -2.29
N PRO A 59 1.58 -8.67 -3.36
CA PRO A 59 1.04 -7.98 -4.52
C PRO A 59 -0.30 -7.33 -4.18
N PHE A 60 -0.52 -6.14 -4.72
CA PHE A 60 -1.77 -5.39 -4.57
C PHE A 60 -2.19 -4.73 -5.87
N ILE A 61 -3.50 -4.51 -6.00
CA ILE A 61 -4.11 -3.81 -7.12
C ILE A 61 -5.13 -2.83 -6.52
N SER A 62 -4.97 -1.55 -6.85
CA SER A 62 -5.89 -0.47 -6.51
C SER A 62 -6.73 -0.10 -7.72
N PHE A 63 -8.05 -0.16 -7.52
CA PHE A 63 -9.04 0.21 -8.51
C PHE A 63 -9.57 1.61 -8.20
N PRO A 64 -9.67 2.49 -9.21
CA PRO A 64 -10.26 3.80 -9.03
C PRO A 64 -11.75 3.63 -8.73
N ALA A 65 -12.12 3.75 -7.45
CA ALA A 65 -13.50 3.61 -6.99
C ALA A 65 -14.27 4.93 -7.06
N SER A 66 -13.57 6.05 -7.23
CA SER A 66 -14.16 7.37 -7.35
C SER A 66 -13.84 8.03 -8.69
N SER A 67 -14.77 8.84 -9.17
CA SER A 67 -14.64 9.64 -10.40
C SER A 67 -13.65 10.81 -10.28
N PHE A 68 -12.92 10.91 -9.15
CA PHE A 68 -11.99 12.02 -8.86
C PHE A 68 -10.54 11.72 -9.30
N SER A 69 -10.21 10.44 -9.48
CA SER A 69 -8.90 9.99 -9.90
C SER A 69 -8.93 9.76 -11.42
N HIS A 70 -8.29 10.66 -12.19
CA HIS A 70 -7.94 10.38 -13.58
C HIS A 70 -6.76 9.38 -13.69
N ASN A 71 -6.30 8.83 -12.56
CA ASN A 71 -5.24 7.85 -12.53
C ASN A 71 -5.84 6.48 -12.86
N GLY A 72 -5.19 5.76 -13.77
CA GLY A 72 -5.65 4.44 -14.15
C GLY A 72 -5.54 3.45 -12.99
N MET A 73 -5.88 2.19 -13.25
CA MET A 73 -5.61 1.10 -12.31
C MET A 73 -4.14 1.14 -11.89
N GLN A 74 -3.91 1.19 -10.57
CA GLN A 74 -2.59 1.16 -9.97
C GLN A 74 -2.37 -0.22 -9.38
N GLY A 75 -1.13 -0.70 -9.38
CA GLY A 75 -0.82 -1.96 -8.74
C GLY A 75 0.64 -2.01 -8.38
N GLY A 76 0.99 -2.91 -7.49
CA GLY A 76 2.36 -3.01 -7.03
C GLY A 76 2.60 -4.30 -6.29
N ILE A 77 3.83 -4.46 -5.81
CA ILE A 77 4.21 -5.59 -4.99
C ILE A 77 5.15 -5.12 -3.88
N LEU A 78 4.80 -5.48 -2.65
CA LEU A 78 5.65 -5.26 -1.49
C LEU A 78 6.37 -6.54 -1.10
N PHE A 79 7.61 -6.39 -0.66
CA PHE A 79 8.43 -7.45 -0.08
C PHE A 79 8.89 -7.06 1.32
N PRO A 80 8.07 -7.27 2.36
CA PRO A 80 8.51 -7.11 3.73
C PRO A 80 9.39 -8.28 4.14
N PHE A 81 10.55 -7.92 4.65
CA PHE A 81 11.54 -8.79 5.25
C PHE A 81 11.63 -8.47 6.74
N ALA A 82 11.67 -9.50 7.58
CA ALA A 82 11.91 -9.37 9.01
C ALA A 82 13.04 -10.29 9.45
N LEU A 83 13.89 -9.83 10.36
CA LEU A 83 15.03 -10.54 10.91
C LEU A 83 15.10 -10.36 12.43
N LYS A 84 15.13 -11.48 13.15
CA LYS A 84 15.29 -11.53 14.60
C LYS A 84 16.77 -11.55 14.92
N ILE A 85 17.22 -10.48 15.57
CA ILE A 85 18.62 -10.29 15.93
C ILE A 85 18.89 -11.04 17.23
N ASN A 86 18.04 -10.86 18.24
CA ASN A 86 18.10 -11.57 19.52
C ASN A 86 16.68 -11.75 20.11
N GLU A 87 16.56 -12.23 21.35
CA GLU A 87 15.27 -12.53 21.98
C GLU A 87 14.39 -11.30 22.27
N GLY A 88 14.95 -10.09 22.24
CA GLY A 88 14.24 -8.83 22.48
C GLY A 88 14.34 -7.80 21.35
N LEU A 89 15.00 -8.13 20.23
CA LEU A 89 15.24 -7.21 19.12
C LEU A 89 14.98 -7.87 17.78
N ASP A 90 14.03 -7.28 17.06
CA ASP A 90 13.70 -7.61 15.68
C ASP A 90 13.98 -6.39 14.80
N SER A 91 14.46 -6.65 13.59
CA SER A 91 14.65 -5.65 12.53
C SER A 91 13.81 -6.03 11.32
N GLY A 92 13.37 -5.04 10.56
CA GLY A 92 12.59 -5.27 9.35
C GLY A 92 12.96 -4.28 8.27
N ALA A 93 12.85 -4.72 7.02
CA ALA A 93 12.97 -3.89 5.84
C ALA A 93 11.77 -4.18 4.93
N GLN A 94 11.38 -3.21 4.12
CA GLN A 94 10.33 -3.39 3.13
C GLN A 94 10.80 -2.75 1.84
N VAL A 95 10.59 -3.46 0.73
CA VAL A 95 10.78 -2.92 -0.62
C VAL A 95 9.42 -2.86 -1.27
N GLU A 96 9.10 -1.75 -1.90
CA GLU A 96 7.83 -1.52 -2.60
C GLU A 96 8.12 -1.18 -4.07
N LEU A 97 7.42 -1.89 -4.95
CA LEU A 97 7.47 -1.69 -6.39
C LEU A 97 6.08 -1.33 -6.87
N ASP A 98 5.91 -0.12 -7.40
CA ASP A 98 4.63 0.39 -7.84
C ASP A 98 4.61 0.55 -9.36
N LEU A 99 3.46 0.20 -9.94
CA LEU A 99 3.11 0.41 -11.33
C LEU A 99 1.93 1.37 -11.35
N VAL A 100 2.23 2.63 -11.60
CA VAL A 100 1.24 3.69 -11.71
C VAL A 100 0.93 3.93 -13.19
N LYS A 101 -0.35 3.98 -13.53
CA LYS A 101 -0.81 4.38 -14.87
C LYS A 101 -1.14 5.86 -14.87
N GLU A 102 -0.32 6.65 -15.56
CA GLU A 102 -0.53 8.08 -15.81
C GLU A 102 -0.77 8.29 -17.32
N GLY A 103 -2.03 8.50 -17.71
CA GLY A 103 -2.41 8.54 -19.13
C GLY A 103 -2.33 7.17 -19.83
N ASP A 104 -1.66 7.09 -20.98
CA ASP A 104 -1.50 5.86 -21.77
C ASP A 104 -0.16 5.12 -21.51
N ASN A 105 0.69 5.66 -20.61
CA ASN A 105 2.01 5.11 -20.27
C ASN A 105 2.04 4.50 -18.87
N HIS A 106 2.86 3.45 -18.69
CA HIS A 106 3.13 2.82 -17.40
C HIS A 106 4.55 3.20 -16.96
N HIS A 107 4.69 3.74 -15.76
CA HIS A 107 5.99 4.06 -15.18
C HIS A 107 6.19 3.26 -13.88
N PRO A 108 7.31 2.52 -13.73
CA PRO A 108 7.62 1.86 -12.48
C PRO A 108 8.22 2.86 -11.47
N GLU A 109 7.62 2.94 -10.29
CA GLU A 109 8.12 3.70 -9.15
C GLU A 109 8.70 2.73 -8.10
N TYR A 110 9.75 3.18 -7.42
CA TYR A 110 10.51 2.40 -6.44
C TYR A 110 10.62 3.23 -5.15
N LEU A 111 10.21 2.66 -4.03
CA LEU A 111 10.27 3.27 -2.69
C LEU A 111 11.09 2.41 -1.71
#